data_AF-A0A6A5YBR3-F1
#
_entry.id   AF-A0A6A5YBR3-F1
#
_cell.length_a   1.000
_cell.length_b   1.000
_cell.length_c   1.000
_cell.angle_alpha   90.00
_cell.angle_beta   90.00
_cell.angle_gamma   90.00
#
_symmetry.space_group_name_H-M   'P 1'
#
loop_
_entity.id
_entity.type
_entity.pdbx_description
1 polymer ?
#
loop_
_entity_poly.entity_id
_entity_poly.type
_entity_poly.pdbx_seq_one_letter_code
_entity_poly.pdbx_strand_id
1 'polypeptide(L)' 'MQPTPVLQKALRRLALTTKQTGKGFYKGTRTGSMGWHTTRGGYQIDYRKVRTYIVPDLTDFELTPFVTKKVEK' A
#
# COMPACT_ATOMS: atom_id res chain seq x y z
N MET A 1 4.39 4.33 17.33
CA MET A 1 5.71 4.08 17.97
C MET A 1 6.13 5.37 18.66
N GLN A 2 6.03 5.41 19.99
CA GLN A 2 6.49 6.55 20.78
C GLN A 2 7.94 6.27 21.23
N PRO A 3 8.89 7.21 21.03
CA PRO A 3 10.27 7.01 21.42
C PRO A 3 10.47 7.13 22.94
N THR A 4 11.54 6.53 23.44
CA THR A 4 11.94 6.60 24.85
C THR A 4 12.34 8.03 25.25
N PRO A 5 12.15 8.43 26.53
CA PRO A 5 12.33 9.82 26.98
C PRO A 5 13.71 10.43 26.70
N VAL A 6 14.78 9.63 26.70
CA VAL A 6 16.15 10.10 26.41
C VAL A 6 16.30 10.56 24.95
N LEU A 7 15.64 9.87 24.02
CA LEU A 7 15.66 10.21 22.60
C LEU A 7 14.73 11.37 22.23
N GLN A 8 13.81 11.78 23.12
CA GLN A 8 12.92 12.93 22.88
C GLN A 8 13.67 14.27 22.93
N LYS A 9 14.79 14.37 23.66
CA LYS A 9 15.56 15.62 23.85
C LYS A 9 16.59 15.90 22.74
N ALA A 10 16.83 14.95 21.83
CA ALA A 10 17.79 15.09 20.74
C ALA A 10 17.12 15.50 19.42
N LEU A 11 17.84 16.25 18.57
CA LEU A 11 17.40 16.61 17.22
C LEU A 11 17.24 15.34 16.37
N ARG A 12 15.99 14.93 16.16
CA ARG A 12 15.63 13.63 15.58
C ARG A 12 15.84 13.59 14.06
N ARG A 13 16.98 13.09 13.59
CA ARG A 13 17.28 12.84 12.16
C ARG A 13 16.66 11.53 11.62
N LEU A 14 15.46 11.18 12.08
CA LEU A 14 14.73 10.00 11.58
C LEU A 14 13.89 10.37 10.36
N ALA A 15 13.61 9.38 9.52
CA ALA A 15 12.71 9.58 8.38
C ALA A 15 11.32 10.05 8.85
N LEU A 16 10.87 11.18 8.30
CA LEU A 16 9.59 11.77 8.65
C LEU A 16 8.42 10.92 8.11
N THR A 17 7.43 10.66 8.96
CA THR A 17 6.19 9.96 8.63
C THR A 17 4.97 10.86 8.79
N THR A 18 3.84 10.45 8.24
CA THR A 18 2.59 11.26 8.23
C THR A 18 2.03 11.52 9.63
N LYS A 19 2.46 10.78 10.65
CA LYS A 19 1.95 10.88 12.03
C LYS A 19 2.84 11.69 12.97
N GLN A 20 3.90 12.30 12.43
CA GLN A 20 4.93 12.98 13.21
C GLN A 20 4.86 14.51 13.14
N THR A 21 3.97 15.07 12.32
CA THR A 21 3.82 16.52 12.17
C THR A 21 2.33 16.90 12.03
N GLY A 22 2.05 18.20 12.05
CA GLY A 22 0.71 18.77 11.95
C GLY A 22 0.18 18.90 10.52
N LYS A 23 -0.73 19.86 10.33
CA LYS A 23 -1.37 20.15 9.04
C LYS A 23 -0.32 20.61 8.00
N GLY A 24 -0.55 20.26 6.73
CA GLY A 24 0.28 20.70 5.59
C GLY A 24 1.35 19.70 5.12
N PHE A 25 1.70 18.70 5.93
CA PHE A 25 2.60 17.63 5.49
C PHE A 25 1.81 16.43 4.96
N TYR A 26 1.80 16.28 3.64
CA TYR A 26 1.23 15.11 2.98
C TYR A 26 2.35 14.22 2.44
N LYS A 27 2.29 12.92 2.74
CA LYS A 27 3.23 11.91 2.23
C LYS A 27 2.46 10.64 1.85
N GLY A 28 2.54 10.26 0.58
CA GLY A 28 1.86 9.09 0.04
C GLY A 28 2.51 7.76 0.45
N THR A 29 1.77 6.67 0.26
CA THR A 29 2.18 5.28 0.58
C THR A 29 2.27 4.38 -0.66
N ARG A 30 2.47 4.98 -1.85
CA ARG A 30 2.61 4.29 -3.15
C ARG A 30 1.38 3.52 -3.65
N THR A 31 0.18 4.00 -3.34
CA THR A 31 -1.08 3.43 -3.89
C THR A 31 -1.27 3.67 -5.39
N GLY A 32 -0.42 4.49 -6.03
CA GLY A 32 -0.58 4.91 -7.42
C GLY A 32 -1.61 6.02 -7.60
N SER A 33 -1.59 6.70 -8.76
CA SER A 33 -2.57 7.73 -9.10
C SER A 33 -3.75 7.13 -9.87
N MET A 34 -4.95 7.20 -9.30
CA MET A 34 -6.17 6.63 -9.88
C MET A 34 -7.01 7.68 -10.65
N GLY A 35 -6.45 8.87 -10.91
CA GLY A 35 -7.22 10.02 -11.40
C GLY A 35 -6.47 11.33 -11.27
N TRP A 36 -7.18 12.44 -11.09
CA TRP A 36 -6.61 13.77 -10.90
C TRP A 36 -7.45 14.64 -9.95
N HIS A 37 -6.80 15.64 -9.34
CA HIS A 37 -7.48 16.65 -8.54
C HIS A 37 -8.19 17.67 -9.43
N THR A 38 -9.36 18.11 -9.01
CA THR A 38 -10.12 19.21 -9.62
C THR A 38 -9.67 20.55 -9.04
N THR A 39 -9.94 21.66 -9.75
CA THR A 39 -9.57 23.02 -9.33
C THR A 39 -10.10 23.40 -7.94
N ARG A 40 -11.23 22.82 -7.50
CA ARG A 40 -11.86 23.11 -6.21
C ARG A 40 -11.60 22.04 -5.14
N GLY A 41 -10.54 21.25 -5.29
CA GLY A 41 -10.10 20.29 -4.27
C GLY A 41 -10.84 18.94 -4.26
N GLY A 42 -11.81 18.73 -5.15
CA GLY A 42 -12.36 17.39 -5.42
C GLY A 42 -11.36 16.50 -6.17
N TYR A 43 -11.69 15.22 -6.34
CA TYR A 43 -10.87 14.26 -7.07
C TYR A 43 -11.74 13.50 -8.08
N GLN A 44 -11.30 13.43 -9.34
CA GLN A 44 -11.99 12.71 -10.40
C GLN A 44 -11.24 11.42 -10.72
N ILE A 45 -11.95 10.28 -10.70
CA ILE A 45 -11.38 8.96 -10.90
C ILE A 45 -11.34 8.62 -12.40
N ASP A 46 -10.20 8.12 -12.86
CA ASP A 46 -10.04 7.50 -14.18
C ASP A 46 -10.13 5.98 -14.03
N TYR A 47 -11.30 5.41 -14.35
CA TYR A 47 -11.55 3.97 -14.20
C TYR A 47 -10.59 3.09 -15.02
N ARG A 48 -9.93 3.62 -16.05
CA ARG A 48 -8.90 2.89 -16.81
C ARG A 48 -7.63 2.64 -16.00
N LYS A 49 -7.39 3.43 -14.94
CA LYS A 49 -6.24 3.29 -14.02
C LYS A 49 -6.57 2.48 -12.79
N VAL A 50 -7.85 2.19 -12.55
CA VAL A 50 -8.30 1.41 -11.40
C VAL A 50 -7.86 -0.04 -11.61
N ARG A 51 -7.13 -0.57 -10.62
CA ARG A 51 -6.63 -1.94 -10.65
C ARG A 51 -7.79 -2.91 -10.45
N THR A 52 -7.96 -3.84 -11.39
CA THR A 52 -8.89 -4.96 -11.28
C THR A 52 -8.11 -6.27 -11.19
N TYR A 53 -8.64 -7.22 -10.43
CA TYR A 53 -8.10 -8.56 -10.32
C TYR A 53 -9.10 -9.50 -10.97
N ILE A 54 -8.75 -10.03 -12.14
CA ILE A 54 -9.59 -10.96 -12.89
C ILE A 54 -9.34 -12.34 -12.28
N VAL A 55 -10.34 -12.84 -11.55
CA VAL A 55 -10.31 -14.18 -10.97
C VAL A 55 -10.86 -15.15 -12.02
N PRO A 56 -10.11 -16.18 -12.44
CA PRO A 56 -10.62 -17.19 -13.35
C PRO A 56 -11.64 -18.09 -12.62
N ASP A 57 -12.46 -18.80 -13.39
CA ASP A 57 -13.24 -19.90 -12.84
C ASP A 57 -12.29 -21.05 -12.48
N LEU A 58 -12.41 -21.54 -11.25
CA LEU A 58 -11.58 -22.62 -10.70
C LEU A 58 -12.41 -23.85 -10.36
N THR A 59 -13.65 -23.92 -10.83
CA THR A 59 -14.49 -25.10 -10.70
C THR A 59 -13.79 -26.30 -11.36
N ASP A 60 -13.73 -27.43 -10.66
CA ASP A 60 -13.04 -28.66 -11.09
C ASP A 60 -11.52 -28.52 -11.37
N PHE A 61 -10.86 -27.50 -10.80
CA PHE A 61 -9.41 -27.35 -10.92
C PHE A 61 -8.64 -28.30 -9.99
N GLU A 62 -7.97 -29.30 -10.56
CA GLU A 62 -7.33 -30.40 -9.81
C GLU A 62 -6.00 -30.02 -9.12
N LEU A 63 -5.33 -28.96 -9.61
CA LEU A 63 -4.00 -28.59 -9.10
C LEU A 63 -4.12 -27.84 -7.77
N THR A 64 -3.34 -28.29 -6.79
CA THR A 64 -3.22 -27.63 -5.48
C THR A 64 -1.84 -26.97 -5.35
N PRO A 65 -1.66 -26.02 -4.41
CA PRO A 65 -0.36 -25.37 -4.21
C PRO A 65 0.72 -26.31 -3.63
N PHE A 66 0.41 -27.58 -3.40
CA PHE A 66 1.32 -28.58 -2.84
C PHE A 66 1.44 -29.79 -3.77
N VAL A 67 2.60 -30.45 -3.74
CA VAL A 67 2.86 -31.68 -4.48
C VAL A 67 3.25 -32.79 -3.49
N THR A 68 2.92 -34.04 -3.82
CA THR A 68 3.34 -35.19 -3.01
C THR A 68 4.86 -35.39 -3.07
N LYS A 69 5.47 -35.75 -1.94
CA LYS A 69 6.91 -36.04 -1.86
C LYS A 69 7.32 -37.34 -2.57
N LYS A 70 6.34 -38.13 -3.02
CA LYS A 70 6.53 -39.43 -3.68
C LYS A 70 6.71 -39.31 -5.20
N VAL A 71 6.64 -38.10 -5.77
CA VAL A 71 6.94 -37.90 -7.19
C VAL A 71 8.44 -38.07 -7.39
N GLU A 72 8.84 -39.03 -8.23
CA GLU A 72 10.23 -39.22 -8.61
C GLU A 72 10.73 -38.06 -9.49
N LYS A 73 12.04 -37.84 -9.50
CA LYS A 73 12.68 -36.68 -10.12
C LYS A 73 12.90 -36.88 -11.63
#